data_AF-A0A3N5RYF6-F1
#
_entry.id   AF-A0A3N5RYF6-F1
#
_cell.length_a   1.000
_cell.length_b   1.000
_cell.length_c   1.000
_cell.angle_alpha   90.00
_cell.angle_beta   90.00
_cell.angle_gamma   90.00
#
_symmetry.space_group_name_H-M   'P 1'
#
loop_
_entity.id
_entity.type
_entity.pdbx_description
1 polymer ?
#
loop_
_entity_poly.entity_id
_entity_poly.type
_entity_poly.pdbx_seq_one_letter_code
_entity_poly.pdbx_strand_id
1 'polypeptide(L)'
;MESWLTLITKTNSYAMLAAPPRNLIDAFKSVYPGQSPDIFVRAPGRVNLLGGHVDTHGGPVINIAINREIWLAAAYGSVDLVQLSAADLAESTMFSLRNVDDHKNIAGDPLPRWAMYPAGMAWALLRRGLKVNGINAAILGNVPMCAGLS
;
A
#
# COMPACT_ATOMS: atom_id res chain seq x y z
N MET A 1 -40.02 -12.70 20.44
CA MET A 1 -38.75 -12.00 20.71
C MET A 1 -37.59 -12.83 20.15
N GLU A 2 -37.73 -13.29 18.90
CA GLU A 2 -36.74 -14.08 18.16
C GLU A 2 -37.04 -13.89 16.66
N SER A 3 -36.26 -13.07 15.95
CA SER A 3 -36.24 -13.07 14.46
C SER A 3 -35.09 -12.23 13.85
N TRP A 4 -34.04 -11.88 14.61
CA TRP A 4 -32.94 -11.03 14.11
C TRP A 4 -31.57 -11.73 14.03
N LEU A 5 -31.45 -12.99 14.49
CA LEU A 5 -30.17 -13.72 14.52
C LEU A 5 -29.94 -14.65 13.31
N THR A 6 -30.83 -14.69 12.32
CA THR A 6 -30.75 -15.63 11.17
C THR A 6 -30.30 -14.98 9.85
N LEU A 7 -29.75 -13.76 9.89
CA LEU A 7 -29.28 -13.03 8.69
C LEU A 7 -27.75 -12.90 8.58
N ILE A 8 -26.97 -13.52 9.49
CA ILE A 8 -25.50 -13.36 9.52
C ILE A 8 -24.72 -14.63 9.07
N THR A 9 -25.39 -15.76 8.78
CA THR A 9 -24.68 -17.03 8.51
C THR A 9 -24.74 -17.56 7.08
N LYS A 10 -25.26 -16.78 6.11
CA LYS A 10 -25.17 -17.15 4.67
C LYS A 10 -25.01 -15.91 3.78
N THR A 11 -23.86 -15.27 3.86
CA THR A 11 -23.33 -14.61 2.66
C THR A 11 -21.91 -15.12 2.48
N ASN A 12 -21.81 -16.06 1.54
CA ASN A 12 -20.58 -16.57 0.98
C ASN A 12 -19.91 -15.42 0.21
N SER A 13 -19.38 -14.42 0.94
CA SER A 13 -18.72 -13.25 0.37
C SER A 13 -17.23 -13.55 0.22
N TYR A 14 -16.93 -14.61 -0.55
CA TYR A 14 -15.73 -14.59 -1.37
C TYR A 14 -15.89 -13.40 -2.32
N ALA A 15 -15.58 -12.18 -1.86
CA ALA A 15 -15.01 -11.19 -2.75
C ALA A 15 -13.76 -11.91 -3.29
N MET A 16 -13.91 -12.53 -4.46
CA MET A 16 -12.82 -13.25 -5.09
C MET A 16 -11.60 -12.35 -4.98
N LEU A 17 -10.57 -12.81 -4.26
CA LEU A 17 -9.29 -12.13 -4.22
C LEU A 17 -8.91 -11.99 -5.69
N ALA A 18 -9.02 -10.78 -6.23
CA ALA A 18 -8.66 -10.54 -7.62
C ALA A 18 -7.25 -11.09 -7.80
N ALA A 19 -7.00 -11.81 -8.88
CA ALA A 19 -5.64 -12.25 -9.15
C ALA A 19 -4.74 -11.01 -9.28
N PRO A 20 -3.51 -11.02 -8.75
CA PRO A 20 -2.60 -9.90 -8.94
C PRO A 20 -2.42 -9.61 -10.44
N PRO A 21 -2.38 -8.34 -10.85
CA PRO A 21 -2.23 -7.97 -12.25
C PRO A 21 -0.95 -8.57 -12.85
N ARG A 22 -1.02 -9.11 -14.08
CA ARG A 22 0.16 -9.71 -14.73
C ARG A 22 1.31 -8.72 -14.88
N ASN A 23 1.00 -7.48 -15.24
CA ASN A 23 1.99 -6.41 -15.36
C ASN A 23 2.68 -6.08 -14.03
N LEU A 24 2.04 -6.28 -12.87
CA LEU A 24 2.72 -6.17 -11.57
C LEU A 24 3.74 -7.30 -11.37
N ILE A 25 3.36 -8.52 -11.70
CA ILE A 25 4.24 -9.69 -11.60
C ILE A 25 5.45 -9.53 -12.53
N ASP A 26 5.20 -9.10 -13.76
CA ASP A 26 6.24 -8.87 -14.77
C ASP A 26 7.18 -7.73 -14.35
N ALA A 27 6.62 -6.62 -13.84
CA ALA A 27 7.42 -5.52 -13.30
C ALA A 27 8.31 -5.97 -12.13
N PHE A 28 7.76 -6.75 -11.18
CA PHE A 28 8.54 -7.29 -10.07
C PHE A 28 9.71 -8.15 -10.55
N LYS A 29 9.44 -9.10 -11.46
CA LYS A 29 10.49 -9.99 -12.01
C LYS A 29 11.54 -9.23 -12.79
N SER A 30 11.14 -8.17 -13.50
CA SER A 30 12.06 -7.32 -14.26
C SER A 30 13.02 -6.55 -13.35
N VAL A 31 12.55 -6.07 -12.20
CA VAL A 31 13.37 -5.28 -11.27
C VAL A 31 14.18 -6.16 -10.32
N TYR A 32 13.64 -7.32 -9.94
CA TYR A 32 14.24 -8.26 -8.98
C TYR A 32 14.47 -9.64 -9.62
N PRO A 33 15.42 -9.76 -10.57
CA PRO A 33 15.65 -11.01 -11.29
C PRO A 33 16.08 -12.12 -10.32
N GLY A 34 15.49 -13.31 -10.49
CA GLY A 34 15.74 -14.46 -9.63
C GLY A 34 14.96 -14.48 -8.31
N GLN A 35 14.12 -13.47 -8.05
CA GLN A 35 13.21 -13.44 -6.91
C GLN A 35 11.75 -13.65 -7.34
N SER A 36 10.96 -14.29 -6.48
CA SER A 36 9.51 -14.34 -6.56
C SER A 36 8.89 -13.54 -5.42
N PRO A 37 7.76 -12.84 -5.62
CA PRO A 37 7.04 -12.20 -4.52
C PRO A 37 6.61 -13.23 -3.47
N ASP A 38 6.87 -12.93 -2.20
CA ASP A 38 6.36 -13.69 -1.06
C ASP A 38 4.89 -13.34 -0.76
N ILE A 39 4.49 -12.11 -1.09
CA ILE A 39 3.13 -11.60 -0.83
C ILE A 39 2.64 -10.65 -1.91
N PHE A 40 1.33 -10.71 -2.16
CA PHE A 40 0.59 -9.71 -2.91
C PHE A 40 -0.41 -9.02 -2.00
N VAL A 41 -0.45 -7.69 -2.04
CA VAL A 41 -1.36 -6.85 -1.26
C VAL A 41 -2.14 -5.93 -2.21
N ARG A 42 -3.42 -5.72 -1.90
CA ARG A 42 -4.32 -4.85 -2.65
C ARG A 42 -5.03 -3.89 -1.72
N ALA A 43 -5.00 -2.60 -2.05
CA ALA A 43 -5.69 -1.54 -1.32
C ALA A 43 -6.56 -0.74 -2.30
N PRO A 44 -7.91 -0.82 -2.22
CA PRO A 44 -8.78 0.01 -3.03
C PRO A 44 -8.77 1.46 -2.53
N GLY A 45 -8.84 2.42 -3.45
CA GLY A 45 -9.12 3.81 -3.15
C GLY A 45 -10.57 3.98 -2.70
N ARG A 46 -10.89 5.14 -2.13
CA ARG A 46 -12.27 5.49 -1.71
C ARG A 46 -12.67 6.86 -2.21
N VAL A 47 -13.96 7.11 -2.30
CA VAL A 47 -14.51 8.47 -2.39
C VAL A 47 -15.33 8.73 -1.15
N ASN A 48 -15.28 9.98 -0.67
CA ASN A 48 -16.20 10.45 0.35
C ASN A 48 -17.43 11.06 -0.36
N LEU A 49 -18.61 10.48 -0.17
CA LEU A 49 -19.86 10.95 -0.76
C LEU A 49 -20.51 12.05 0.08
N LEU A 50 -20.39 11.96 1.40
CA LEU A 50 -20.97 12.90 2.36
C LEU A 50 -20.12 12.95 3.64
N GLY A 51 -19.88 14.16 4.13
CA GLY A 51 -19.26 14.38 5.44
C GLY A 51 -17.77 14.77 5.43
N GLY A 52 -17.24 15.30 4.32
CA GLY A 52 -15.80 15.58 4.15
C GLY A 52 -15.17 16.62 5.10
N HIS A 53 -15.95 17.39 5.85
CA HIS A 53 -15.46 18.31 6.87
C HIS A 53 -15.99 18.01 8.29
N VAL A 54 -16.75 16.92 8.43
CA VAL A 54 -17.38 16.52 9.70
C VAL A 54 -16.66 15.33 10.32
N ASP A 55 -15.85 14.61 9.54
CA ASP A 55 -15.00 13.49 9.97
C ASP A 55 -14.03 13.87 11.08
N THR A 56 -13.40 15.04 10.96
CA THR A 56 -12.48 15.61 11.98
C THR A 56 -13.19 15.98 13.29
N HIS A 57 -14.51 16.04 13.29
CA HIS A 57 -15.34 16.39 14.45
C HIS A 57 -16.21 15.21 14.94
N GLY A 58 -15.92 13.98 14.49
CA GLY A 58 -16.66 12.77 14.89
C GLY A 58 -18.06 12.65 14.29
N GLY A 59 -18.36 13.44 13.25
CA GLY A 59 -19.61 13.34 12.49
C GLY A 59 -19.65 12.11 11.57
N PRO A 60 -20.85 11.63 11.20
CA PRO A 60 -20.99 10.50 10.31
C PRO A 60 -20.44 10.81 8.91
N VAL A 61 -19.79 9.81 8.31
CA VAL A 61 -19.29 9.88 6.93
C VAL A 61 -19.76 8.68 6.11
N ILE A 62 -20.00 8.92 4.82
CA ILE A 62 -20.31 7.87 3.87
C ILE A 62 -19.17 7.76 2.87
N ASN A 63 -18.33 6.74 3.06
CA ASN A 63 -17.26 6.39 2.14
C ASN A 63 -17.64 5.15 1.34
N ILE A 64 -17.32 5.17 0.04
CA ILE A 64 -17.43 3.99 -0.80
C ILE A 64 -16.10 3.72 -1.49
N ALA A 65 -15.69 2.45 -1.50
CA ALA A 65 -14.53 2.02 -2.28
C ALA A 65 -14.82 2.22 -3.77
N ILE A 66 -13.86 2.74 -4.51
CA ILE A 66 -13.96 2.90 -5.97
C ILE A 66 -13.23 1.77 -6.67
N ASN A 67 -13.51 1.59 -7.96
CA ASN A 67 -12.79 0.63 -8.81
C ASN A 67 -11.42 1.17 -9.26
N ARG A 68 -10.65 1.71 -8.29
CA ARG A 68 -9.26 2.14 -8.42
C ARG A 68 -8.51 1.62 -7.21
N GLU A 69 -7.28 1.17 -7.41
CA GLU A 69 -6.55 0.43 -6.41
C GLU A 69 -5.04 0.61 -6.55
N ILE A 70 -4.35 0.37 -5.44
CA ILE A 70 -2.92 0.15 -5.38
C ILE A 70 -2.69 -1.33 -5.13
N TRP A 71 -1.84 -1.93 -5.94
CA TRP A 71 -1.30 -3.26 -5.75
C TRP A 71 0.17 -3.19 -5.36
N LEU A 72 0.57 -4.13 -4.52
CA LEU A 72 1.96 -4.31 -4.11
C LEU A 72 2.32 -5.78 -4.19
N ALA A 73 3.43 -6.08 -4.88
CA ALA A 73 4.09 -7.39 -4.84
C ALA A 73 5.40 -7.21 -4.07
N ALA A 74 5.61 -7.99 -3.01
CA ALA A 74 6.80 -7.84 -2.19
C ALA A 74 7.44 -9.18 -1.81
N ALA A 75 8.75 -9.16 -1.64
CA ALA A 75 9.54 -10.23 -1.07
C ALA A 75 10.46 -9.69 0.04
N TYR A 76 10.94 -10.57 0.91
CA TYR A 76 11.97 -10.23 1.88
C TYR A 76 13.24 -9.74 1.17
N GLY A 77 13.71 -8.57 1.60
CA GLY A 77 14.89 -7.92 1.06
C GLY A 77 16.11 -8.06 1.96
N SER A 78 17.12 -7.25 1.68
CA SER A 78 18.28 -7.12 2.56
C SER A 78 17.89 -6.50 3.90
N VAL A 79 18.60 -6.88 4.97
CA VAL A 79 18.37 -6.33 6.32
C VAL A 79 18.47 -4.80 6.28
N ASP A 80 17.51 -4.14 6.95
CA ASP A 80 17.43 -2.68 7.07
C ASP A 80 17.30 -1.89 5.76
N LEU A 81 16.98 -2.53 4.64
CA LEU A 81 16.93 -1.90 3.32
C LEU A 81 15.58 -2.12 2.64
N VAL A 82 14.90 -1.02 2.30
CA VAL A 82 13.65 -1.07 1.53
C VAL A 82 13.96 -0.62 0.11
N GLN A 83 13.75 -1.50 -0.85
CA GLN A 83 13.81 -1.21 -2.28
C GLN A 83 12.41 -1.23 -2.86
N LEU A 84 12.04 -0.13 -3.51
CA LEU A 84 10.71 0.09 -4.06
C LEU A 84 10.81 0.44 -5.54
N SER A 85 9.92 -0.13 -6.35
CA SER A 85 9.73 0.24 -7.75
C SER A 85 8.27 0.62 -7.98
N ALA A 86 7.98 1.81 -8.49
CA ALA A 86 6.64 2.23 -8.89
C ALA A 86 6.48 2.00 -10.40
N ALA A 87 5.85 0.89 -10.78
CA ALA A 87 5.79 0.42 -12.17
C ALA A 87 4.97 1.37 -13.08
N ASP A 88 3.93 1.98 -12.56
CA ASP A 88 3.10 2.96 -13.26
C ASP A 88 3.80 4.31 -13.47
N LEU A 89 4.79 4.63 -12.63
CA LEU A 89 5.60 5.85 -12.74
C LEU A 89 6.94 5.63 -13.44
N ALA A 90 7.31 4.37 -13.70
CA ALA A 90 8.65 3.98 -14.17
C ALA A 90 9.78 4.54 -13.27
N GLU A 91 9.52 4.63 -11.96
CA GLU A 91 10.46 5.15 -10.96
C GLU A 91 10.88 4.05 -9.99
N SER A 92 12.05 4.18 -9.38
CA SER A 92 12.50 3.29 -8.32
C SER A 92 13.34 4.04 -7.31
N THR A 93 13.29 3.62 -6.06
CA THR A 93 14.08 4.21 -4.98
C THR A 93 14.41 3.17 -3.94
N MET A 94 15.40 3.49 -3.12
CA MET A 94 15.87 2.62 -2.06
C MET A 94 16.29 3.48 -0.87
N PHE A 95 15.87 3.10 0.33
CA PHE A 95 16.22 3.78 1.57
C PHE A 95 16.46 2.80 2.70
N SER A 96 17.22 3.23 3.71
CA SER A 96 17.46 2.40 4.89
C SER A 96 16.43 2.67 5.99
N LEU A 97 16.05 1.60 6.68
CA LEU A 97 15.20 1.66 7.87
C LEU A 97 15.91 2.34 9.05
N ARG A 98 17.25 2.39 9.06
CA ARG A 98 18.03 3.01 10.15
C ARG A 98 17.92 4.53 10.19
N ASN A 99 17.68 5.15 9.04
CA ASN A 99 17.64 6.60 8.87
C ASN A 99 16.42 7.02 8.03
N VAL A 100 15.30 6.32 8.20
CA VAL A 100 14.04 6.60 7.49
C VAL A 100 13.53 8.04 7.73
N ASP A 101 13.87 8.62 8.87
CA ASP A 101 13.59 10.01 9.25
C ASP A 101 14.27 11.07 8.37
N ASP A 102 15.36 10.72 7.69
CA ASP A 102 16.14 11.66 6.87
C ASP A 102 15.42 12.03 5.57
N HIS A 103 14.38 11.27 5.19
CA HIS A 103 13.64 11.40 3.94
C HIS A 103 14.54 11.36 2.69
N LYS A 104 15.63 10.60 2.77
CA LYS A 104 16.63 10.44 1.71
C LYS A 104 16.72 9.00 1.24
N ASN A 105 17.05 8.84 -0.03
CA ASN A 105 17.45 7.55 -0.58
C ASN A 105 18.89 7.21 -0.16
N ILE A 106 19.37 6.01 -0.51
CA ILE A 106 20.74 5.58 -0.24
C ILE A 106 21.83 6.42 -0.92
N ALA A 107 21.49 7.17 -1.98
CA ALA A 107 22.40 8.07 -2.68
C ALA A 107 22.47 9.47 -2.00
N GLY A 108 21.62 9.72 -0.99
CA GLY A 108 21.55 11.00 -0.29
C GLY A 108 20.58 12.01 -0.90
N ASP A 109 19.93 11.67 -2.01
CA ASP A 109 18.91 12.52 -2.64
C ASP A 109 17.58 12.43 -1.87
N PRO A 110 16.75 13.48 -1.91
CA PRO A 110 15.40 13.43 -1.36
C PRO A 110 14.59 12.26 -1.94
N LEU A 111 13.80 11.60 -1.10
CA LEU A 111 12.89 10.56 -1.54
C LEU A 111 11.84 11.11 -2.52
N PRO A 112 11.51 10.36 -3.58
CA PRO A 112 10.35 10.67 -4.41
C PRO A 112 9.09 10.79 -3.57
N ARG A 113 8.19 11.72 -3.95
CA ARG A 113 6.98 12.02 -3.17
C ARG A 113 6.12 10.77 -2.90
N TRP A 114 5.99 9.87 -3.87
CA TRP A 114 5.22 8.64 -3.71
C TRP A 114 5.84 7.69 -2.67
N ALA A 115 7.18 7.67 -2.56
CA ALA A 115 7.91 6.80 -1.64
C ALA A 115 7.92 7.32 -0.20
N MET A 116 7.56 8.59 0.02
CA MET A 116 7.38 9.16 1.36
C MET A 116 6.28 8.44 2.15
N TYR A 117 5.25 7.94 1.49
CA TYR A 117 4.17 7.19 2.15
C TYR A 117 4.66 5.85 2.75
N PRO A 118 5.26 4.92 1.99
CA PRO A 118 5.83 3.70 2.56
C PRO A 118 6.98 3.97 3.54
N ALA A 119 7.79 5.02 3.33
CA ALA A 119 8.79 5.44 4.32
C ALA A 119 8.14 5.89 5.64
N GLY A 120 7.10 6.71 5.59
CA GLY A 120 6.32 7.14 6.76
C GLY A 120 5.64 5.98 7.49
N MET A 121 5.17 4.96 6.75
CA MET A 121 4.64 3.73 7.35
C MET A 121 5.72 2.96 8.10
N ALA A 122 6.90 2.76 7.49
CA ALA A 122 8.03 2.12 8.16
C ALA A 122 8.45 2.90 9.42
N TRP A 123 8.56 4.22 9.32
CA TRP A 123 8.84 5.11 10.44
C TRP A 123 7.83 4.95 11.59
N ALA A 124 6.52 4.98 11.28
CA ALA A 124 5.48 4.87 12.29
C ALA A 124 5.50 3.51 13.01
N LEU A 125 5.79 2.43 12.27
CA LEU A 125 5.94 1.08 12.83
C LEU A 125 7.18 1.00 13.74
N LEU A 126 8.33 1.51 13.29
CA LEU A 126 9.57 1.56 14.08
C LEU A 126 9.40 2.36 15.37
N ARG A 127 8.71 3.51 15.32
CA ARG A 127 8.40 4.33 16.51
C ARG A 127 7.50 3.65 17.52
N ARG A 128 6.71 2.66 17.09
CA ARG A 128 5.91 1.81 17.99
C ARG A 128 6.71 0.63 18.56
N GLY A 129 8.01 0.56 18.30
CA GLY A 129 8.88 -0.55 18.72
C GLY A 129 8.64 -1.85 17.96
N LEU A 130 7.94 -1.78 16.81
CA LEU A 130 7.72 -2.96 15.97
C LEU A 130 8.94 -3.22 15.10
N LYS A 131 9.31 -4.50 14.96
CA LYS A 131 10.37 -4.92 14.05
C LYS A 131 9.88 -4.77 12.60
N VAL A 132 10.59 -3.95 11.82
CA VAL A 132 10.39 -3.81 10.38
C VAL A 132 11.61 -4.41 9.68
N ASN A 133 11.39 -5.32 8.73
CA ASN A 133 12.47 -5.88 7.92
C ASN A 133 12.55 -5.15 6.58
N GLY A 134 13.72 -5.19 5.96
CA GLY A 134 13.86 -4.72 4.59
C GLY A 134 13.07 -5.58 3.61
N ILE A 135 12.58 -4.94 2.55
CA ILE A 135 11.74 -5.56 1.52
C ILE A 135 12.16 -5.09 0.14
N ASN A 136 11.95 -5.95 -0.84
CA ASN A 136 11.93 -5.61 -2.25
C ASN A 136 10.48 -5.58 -2.69
N ALA A 137 9.98 -4.46 -3.21
CA ALA A 137 8.58 -4.33 -3.60
C ALA A 137 8.38 -3.66 -4.96
N ALA A 138 7.37 -4.14 -5.69
CA ALA A 138 6.82 -3.51 -6.87
C ALA A 138 5.43 -2.93 -6.57
N ILE A 139 5.31 -1.67 -6.95
CA ILE A 139 4.26 -0.67 -6.98
C ILE A 139 3.35 -0.70 -8.21
N LEU A 140 2.03 -0.93 -8.14
CA LEU A 140 1.17 -0.64 -9.28
C LEU A 140 -0.12 0.04 -8.83
N GLY A 141 -0.28 1.31 -9.19
CA GLY A 141 -1.48 2.07 -8.91
C GLY A 141 -2.28 2.45 -10.14
N ASN A 142 -3.60 2.59 -9.98
CA ASN A 142 -4.42 3.35 -10.93
C ASN A 142 -5.31 4.40 -10.22
N VAL A 143 -5.10 4.62 -8.92
CA VAL A 143 -5.73 5.72 -8.17
C VAL A 143 -5.09 7.04 -8.60
N PRO A 144 -5.87 8.01 -9.14
CA PRO A 144 -5.33 9.30 -9.51
C PRO A 144 -4.65 10.01 -8.33
N MET A 145 -3.41 10.46 -8.53
CA MET A 145 -2.71 11.29 -7.55
C MET A 145 -3.48 12.59 -7.30
N CYS A 146 -3.53 13.04 -6.04
CA CYS A 146 -4.12 14.33 -5.62
C CYS A 146 -5.63 14.50 -5.91
N ALA A 147 -6.41 13.44 -6.10
CA ALA A 147 -7.85 13.54 -6.37
C ALA A 147 -8.75 13.53 -5.12
N GLY A 148 -8.18 13.58 -3.90
CA GLY A 148 -8.98 13.48 -2.66
C GLY A 148 -9.61 12.09 -2.45
N LEU A 149 -8.97 11.03 -2.96
CA LEU A 149 -9.50 9.67 -3.04
C LEU A 149 -8.95 8.69 -1.97
N SER A 150 -8.39 9.21 -0.88
CA SER A 150 -7.81 8.42 0.22
C SER A 150 -8.47 8.73 1.53
#